data_AF-A0A368V5J1-F1
#
_entry.id   AF-A0A368V5J1-F1
#
_cell.length_a   1.000
_cell.length_b   1.000
_cell.length_c   1.000
_cell.angle_alpha   90.00
_cell.angle_beta   90.00
_cell.angle_gamma   90.00
#
_symmetry.space_group_name_H-M   'P 1'
#
loop_
_entity.id
_entity.type
_entity.pdbx_description
1 polymer ?
#
loop_
_entity_poly.entity_id
_entity_poly.type
_entity_poly.pdbx_seq_one_letter_code
_entity_poly.pdbx_strand_id
1 'polypeptide(L)'
;MVRDVSVKAKSRSAAWYYHHPEYGYNCAQAMVKHFGGSPEEILAMKKMGSGRAPEGHCGALHGAIYLLRNHPEASDELIKKFSQQTGSPFCRDIRKINKASCRRCVEIADEVLQKIQNTLK
;
A
#
# COMPACT_ATOMS: atom_id res chain seq x y z
N MET A 1 -1.36 10.62 -19.64
CA MET A 1 -0.12 11.05 -18.96
C MET A 1 0.05 10.21 -17.71
N VAL A 2 0.84 9.15 -17.82
CA VAL A 2 1.19 8.29 -16.68
C VAL A 2 1.98 9.16 -15.71
N ARG A 3 1.56 9.23 -14.44
CA ARG A 3 2.39 9.89 -13.41
C ARG A 3 3.66 9.05 -13.30
N ASP A 4 4.74 9.56 -13.87
CA ASP A 4 6.08 9.00 -13.76
C ASP A 4 6.53 9.14 -12.30
N VAL A 5 6.16 8.16 -11.48
CA VAL A 5 6.54 8.12 -10.08
C VAL A 5 7.99 7.61 -10.03
N SER A 6 8.92 8.55 -10.22
CA SER A 6 10.33 8.31 -10.03
C SER A 6 10.60 8.01 -8.55
N VAL A 7 10.97 6.75 -8.26
CA VAL A 7 11.37 6.27 -6.93
C VAL A 7 12.68 6.98 -6.56
N LYS A 8 12.59 8.15 -5.90
CA LYS A 8 13.78 8.87 -5.40
C LYS A 8 14.46 8.03 -4.32
N ALA A 9 15.79 7.95 -4.37
CA ALA A 9 16.70 7.09 -3.61
C ALA A 9 16.65 7.15 -2.06
N LYS A 10 15.64 7.78 -1.42
CA LYS A 10 15.40 7.66 0.02
C LYS A 10 14.23 6.71 0.27
N SER A 11 14.58 5.57 0.90
CA SER A 11 13.80 4.35 1.18
C SER A 11 13.78 3.31 0.05
N ARG A 12 14.35 2.13 0.31
CA ARG A 12 14.27 0.96 -0.59
C ARG A 12 12.89 0.29 -0.59
N SER A 13 12.01 0.68 0.34
CA SER A 13 10.65 0.16 0.46
C SER A 13 9.74 1.12 1.23
N ALA A 14 8.45 1.09 0.91
CA ALA A 14 7.39 1.78 1.63
C ALA A 14 7.36 1.48 3.13
N ALA A 15 7.80 0.28 3.54
CA ALA A 15 7.85 -0.11 4.95
C ALA A 15 8.81 0.73 5.80
N TRP A 16 9.73 1.47 5.15
CA TRP A 16 10.59 2.43 5.84
C TRP A 16 9.80 3.61 6.42
N TYR A 17 8.74 4.06 5.74
CA TYR A 17 7.89 5.16 6.20
C TYR A 17 6.90 4.73 7.29
N TYR A 18 6.59 3.44 7.37
CA TYR A 18 5.61 2.90 8.32
C TYR A 18 6.11 3.04 9.76
N HIS A 19 5.38 3.80 10.59
CA HIS A 19 5.76 4.19 11.95
C HIS A 19 7.18 4.76 12.09
N HIS A 20 7.70 5.38 11.03
CA HIS A 20 9.01 6.05 11.10
C HIS A 20 8.97 7.18 12.15
N PRO A 21 10.01 7.38 12.98
CA PRO A 21 10.00 8.38 14.06
C PRO A 21 9.68 9.80 13.60
N GLU A 22 10.14 10.18 12.41
CA GLU A 22 9.90 11.53 11.86
C GLU A 22 8.50 11.70 11.24
N TYR A 23 7.91 10.62 10.69
CA TYR A 23 6.69 10.71 9.88
C TYR A 23 5.44 10.17 10.60
N GLY A 24 5.59 9.13 11.42
CA GLY A 24 4.49 8.50 12.15
C GLY A 24 3.40 7.90 11.24
N TYR A 25 3.71 7.57 9.99
CA TYR A 25 2.71 7.16 9.01
C TYR A 25 2.13 5.78 9.27
N ASN A 26 0.83 5.66 9.03
CA ASN A 26 0.13 4.37 8.99
C ASN A 26 0.44 3.59 7.71
N CYS A 27 -0.13 2.38 7.57
CA CYS A 27 0.14 1.49 6.43
C CYS A 27 -0.21 2.12 5.07
N ALA A 28 -1.33 2.85 4.98
CA ALA A 28 -1.78 3.48 3.73
C ALA A 28 -0.94 4.71 3.39
N GLN A 29 -0.65 5.54 4.40
CA GLN A 29 0.20 6.72 4.25
C GLN A 29 1.61 6.36 3.82
N ALA A 30 2.19 5.29 4.38
CA ALA A 30 3.52 4.80 4.01
C ALA A 30 3.60 4.43 2.52
N MET A 31 2.58 3.74 2.00
CA MET A 31 2.48 3.42 0.58
C MET A 31 2.41 4.68 -0.28
N VAL A 32 1.42 5.55 -0.04
CA VAL A 32 1.22 6.75 -0.86
C VAL A 32 2.43 7.68 -0.80
N LYS A 33 3.09 7.80 0.36
CA LYS A 33 4.34 8.57 0.50
C LYS A 33 5.47 7.99 -0.34
N HIS A 34 5.68 6.68 -0.27
CA HIS A 34 6.78 6.01 -0.97
C HIS A 34 6.68 6.18 -2.49
N PHE A 35 5.46 6.06 -3.02
CA PHE A 35 5.16 6.26 -4.43
C PHE A 35 4.84 7.73 -4.78
N GLY A 36 5.46 8.68 -4.07
CA GLY A 36 5.48 10.09 -4.50
C GLY A 36 4.14 10.84 -4.46
N GLY A 37 3.16 10.35 -3.70
CA GLY A 37 1.89 11.06 -3.52
C GLY A 37 2.07 12.44 -2.88
N SER A 38 1.15 13.36 -3.18
CA SER A 38 1.15 14.71 -2.63
C SER A 38 0.84 14.72 -1.13
N PRO A 39 1.18 15.81 -0.40
CA PRO A 39 0.81 15.96 1.01
C PRO A 39 -0.68 15.74 1.29
N GLU A 40 -1.55 16.22 0.39
CA GLU A 40 -3.00 16.06 0.48
C GLU A 40 -3.42 14.60 0.30
N GLU A 41 -2.84 13.90 -0.68
CA GLU A 41 -3.07 12.47 -0.91
C GLU A 41 -2.63 11.64 0.31
N ILE A 42 -1.47 11.97 0.90
CA ILE A 42 -0.98 11.31 2.12
C ILE A 42 -1.90 11.61 3.31
N LEU A 43 -2.37 12.86 3.46
CA LEU A 43 -3.25 13.24 4.57
C LEU A 43 -4.61 12.51 4.47
N ALA A 44 -5.15 12.34 3.27
CA ALA A 44 -6.39 11.59 3.04
C ALA A 44 -6.31 10.14 3.54
N MET A 45 -5.12 9.53 3.48
CA MET A 45 -4.87 8.16 3.94
C MET A 45 -4.78 8.03 5.48
N LYS A 46 -4.73 9.13 6.24
CA LYS A 46 -4.61 9.10 7.71
C LYS A 46 -5.72 8.29 8.40
N LYS A 47 -6.93 8.30 7.84
CA LYS A 47 -8.09 7.57 8.38
C LYS A 47 -8.08 6.07 8.06
N MET A 48 -7.23 5.61 7.14
CA MET A 48 -7.23 4.24 6.60
C MET A 48 -6.36 3.24 7.38
N GLY A 49 -5.87 3.64 8.56
CA GLY A 49 -5.11 2.78 9.47
C GLY A 49 -5.99 1.78 10.24
N SER A 50 -5.37 0.75 10.81
CA SER A 50 -5.99 -0.18 11.77
C SER A 50 -7.27 -0.89 11.28
N GLY A 51 -7.38 -1.12 9.96
CA GLY A 51 -8.55 -1.77 9.35
C GLY A 51 -9.77 -0.87 9.20
N ARG A 52 -9.56 0.45 9.13
CA ARG A 52 -10.60 1.46 8.87
C ARG A 52 -10.66 1.92 7.41
N ALA A 53 -9.89 1.28 6.53
CA ALA A 53 -10.03 1.50 5.10
C ALA A 53 -11.45 1.07 4.65
N PRO A 54 -11.97 1.66 3.56
CA PRO A 54 -13.20 1.20 2.91
C PRO A 54 -13.22 -0.32 2.71
N GLU A 55 -14.38 -0.94 2.85
CA GLU A 55 -14.57 -2.40 2.80
C GLU A 55 -13.77 -3.19 3.85
N GLY A 56 -13.14 -2.53 4.83
CA GLY A 56 -12.31 -3.20 5.84
C GLY A 56 -10.95 -3.69 5.31
N HIS A 57 -10.54 -3.22 4.13
CA HIS A 57 -9.27 -3.59 3.52
C HIS A 57 -8.06 -3.29 4.40
N CYS A 58 -6.98 -4.02 4.16
CA CYS A 58 -5.67 -3.67 4.71
C CYS A 58 -5.28 -2.27 4.23
N GLY A 59 -4.81 -1.40 5.14
CA GLY A 59 -4.43 -0.04 4.80
C GLY A 59 -3.31 0.02 3.74
N ALA A 60 -2.34 -0.90 3.79
CA ALA A 60 -1.30 -1.00 2.77
C ALA A 60 -1.89 -1.31 1.39
N LEU A 61 -2.78 -2.31 1.31
CA LEU A 61 -3.48 -2.67 0.09
C LEU A 61 -4.32 -1.49 -0.44
N HIS A 62 -5.06 -0.82 0.44
CA HIS A 62 -5.87 0.33 0.06
C HIS A 62 -5.03 1.49 -0.50
N GLY A 63 -3.89 1.79 0.12
CA GLY A 63 -2.94 2.78 -0.41
C GLY A 63 -2.40 2.40 -1.79
N ALA A 64 -2.14 1.11 -2.04
CA ALA A 64 -1.71 0.63 -3.34
C ALA A 64 -2.81 0.70 -4.41
N ILE A 65 -4.06 0.34 -4.07
CA ILE A 65 -5.23 0.50 -4.96
C ILE A 65 -5.41 1.97 -5.33
N TYR A 66 -5.29 2.87 -4.36
CA TYR A 66 -5.37 4.32 -4.61
C TYR A 66 -4.33 4.81 -5.62
N LEU A 67 -3.12 4.25 -5.62
CA LEU A 67 -2.06 4.58 -6.57
C LEU A 67 -2.37 4.04 -7.99
N LEU A 68 -3.17 2.98 -8.10
CA LEU A 68 -3.65 2.40 -9.36
C LEU A 68 -5.05 2.88 -9.77
N ARG A 69 -5.59 3.95 -9.18
CA ARG A 69 -6.96 4.45 -9.48
C ARG A 69 -7.24 4.75 -10.96
N ASN A 70 -6.20 4.95 -11.77
CA ASN A 70 -6.32 5.18 -13.21
C ASN A 70 -6.19 3.88 -14.05
N HIS A 71 -5.99 2.73 -13.40
CA HIS A 71 -5.81 1.39 -13.97
C HIS A 71 -6.64 0.37 -13.17
N PRO A 72 -7.98 0.38 -13.29
CA PRO A 72 -8.85 -0.52 -12.52
C PRO A 72 -8.50 -2.00 -12.67
N GLU A 73 -8.15 -2.44 -13.88
CA GLU A 73 -7.74 -3.82 -14.17
C GLU A 73 -6.51 -4.26 -13.39
N ALA A 74 -5.58 -3.34 -13.14
CA ALA A 74 -4.38 -3.60 -12.34
C ALA A 74 -4.69 -3.70 -10.84
N SER A 75 -5.79 -3.10 -10.38
CA SER A 75 -6.20 -3.13 -8.97
C SER A 75 -6.72 -4.51 -8.57
N ASP A 76 -7.44 -5.21 -9.45
CA ASP A 76 -7.91 -6.58 -9.20
C ASP A 76 -6.74 -7.56 -9.08
N GLU A 77 -5.75 -7.41 -9.98
CA GLU A 77 -4.53 -8.22 -9.93
C GLU A 77 -3.71 -7.95 -8.64
N LEU A 78 -3.62 -6.68 -8.23
CA LEU A 78 -2.98 -6.27 -6.98
C LEU A 78 -3.65 -6.94 -5.77
N ILE A 79 -4.99 -6.87 -5.68
CA ILE A 79 -5.76 -7.49 -4.59
C ILE A 79 -5.51 -9.00 -4.56
N LYS A 80 -5.55 -9.67 -5.71
CA LYS A 80 -5.30 -11.11 -5.83
C LYS A 80 -3.90 -11.48 -5.35
N LYS A 81 -2.86 -10.85 -5.90
CA LYS A 81 -1.45 -11.14 -5.57
C LYS A 81 -1.11 -10.82 -4.11
N PHE A 82 -1.67 -9.74 -3.56
CA PHE A 82 -1.54 -9.40 -2.15
C PHE A 82 -2.17 -10.49 -1.27
N SER A 83 -3.42 -10.86 -1.57
CA SER A 83 -4.19 -11.84 -0.78
C SER A 83 -3.56 -13.23 -0.81
N GLN A 84 -2.93 -13.64 -1.91
CA GLN A 84 -2.16 -14.90 -1.97
C GLN A 84 -1.04 -14.96 -0.92
N GLN A 85 -0.38 -13.82 -0.66
CA GLN A 85 0.72 -13.76 0.29
C GLN A 85 0.20 -13.59 1.73
N THR A 86 -0.77 -12.71 1.96
CA THR A 86 -1.27 -12.39 3.31
C THR A 86 -2.38 -13.32 3.81
N GLY A 87 -3.02 -14.07 2.92
CA GLY A 87 -4.16 -14.95 3.20
C GLY A 87 -5.54 -14.26 3.15
N SER A 88 -5.59 -12.93 3.10
CA SER A 88 -6.83 -12.15 2.97
C SER A 88 -6.52 -10.71 2.54
N PRO A 89 -7.42 -10.00 1.84
CA PRO A 89 -7.30 -8.56 1.61
C PRO A 89 -7.70 -7.71 2.85
N PHE A 90 -8.41 -8.30 3.81
CA PHE A 90 -9.02 -7.58 4.93
C PHE A 90 -8.10 -7.53 6.15
N CYS A 91 -7.96 -6.35 6.76
CA CYS A 91 -7.01 -6.14 7.86
C CYS A 91 -7.28 -7.04 9.07
N ARG A 92 -8.55 -7.20 9.42
CA ARG A 92 -8.96 -8.00 10.60
C ARG A 92 -8.66 -9.49 10.38
N ASP A 93 -8.91 -9.99 9.18
CA ASP A 93 -8.62 -11.39 8.85
C ASP A 93 -7.13 -11.67 8.84
N ILE A 94 -6.31 -10.79 8.23
CA ILE A 94 -4.85 -10.95 8.24
C ILE A 94 -4.32 -11.01 9.69
N ARG A 95 -4.83 -10.13 10.57
CA ARG A 95 -4.46 -10.12 11.99
C ARG A 95 -4.92 -11.39 12.71
N LYS A 96 -6.10 -11.93 12.36
CA LYS A 96 -6.63 -13.17 12.94
C LYS A 96 -5.85 -14.40 12.49
N ILE A 97 -5.51 -14.46 11.20
CA ILE A 97 -4.68 -15.54 10.61
C ILE A 97 -3.26 -15.46 11.17
N ASN A 98 -2.78 -14.25 11.50
CA ASN A 98 -1.44 -13.98 12.02
C ASN A 98 -0.29 -14.45 11.10
N LYS A 99 -0.55 -14.47 9.79
CA LYS A 99 0.45 -14.84 8.76
C LYS A 99 1.40 -13.68 8.40
N ALA A 100 0.94 -12.43 8.54
CA ALA A 100 1.72 -11.24 8.21
C ALA A 100 1.47 -10.11 9.20
N SER A 101 2.55 -9.44 9.61
CA SER A 101 2.47 -8.20 10.40
C SER A 101 2.06 -7.01 9.53
N CYS A 102 1.60 -5.91 10.14
CA CYS A 102 1.28 -4.69 9.40
C CYS A 102 2.47 -4.18 8.56
N ARG A 103 3.69 -4.28 9.10
CA ARG A 103 4.91 -3.92 8.38
C ARG A 103 5.12 -4.83 7.17
N ARG A 104 4.97 -6.15 7.34
CA ARG A 104 5.09 -7.11 6.23
C ARG A 104 4.00 -6.89 5.17
N CYS A 105 2.78 -6.50 5.55
CA CYS A 105 1.75 -6.11 4.60
C CYS A 105 2.17 -4.90 3.76
N VAL A 106 2.87 -3.92 4.34
CA VAL A 106 3.40 -2.78 3.57
C VAL A 106 4.45 -3.24 2.56
N GLU A 107 5.39 -4.09 2.98
CA GLU A 107 6.42 -4.66 2.08
C GLU A 107 5.79 -5.46 0.93
N ILE A 108 4.81 -6.32 1.22
CA ILE A 108 4.11 -7.11 0.20
C ILE A 108 3.37 -6.20 -0.78
N ALA A 109 2.63 -5.20 -0.29
CA ALA A 109 1.89 -4.29 -1.15
C ALA A 109 2.83 -3.50 -2.07
N ASP A 110 3.98 -3.08 -1.55
CA ASP A 110 5.06 -2.42 -2.29
C ASP A 110 5.65 -3.32 -3.38
N GLU A 111 6.10 -4.53 -3.02
CA GLU A 111 6.65 -5.52 -3.96
C GLU A 111 5.66 -5.86 -5.09
N VAL A 112 4.38 -6.07 -4.76
CA VAL A 112 3.34 -6.40 -5.74
C VAL A 112 3.04 -5.21 -6.65
N LEU A 113 2.90 -4.01 -6.10
CA LEU A 113 2.62 -2.81 -6.88
C LEU A 113 3.76 -2.50 -7.85
N GLN A 114 5.03 -2.60 -7.42
CA GLN A 114 6.18 -2.43 -8.32
C GLN A 114 6.17 -3.42 -9.48
N LYS A 115 5.86 -4.70 -9.21
CA LYS A 115 5.75 -5.73 -10.25
C LYS A 115 4.67 -5.39 -11.28
N ILE A 116 3.51 -4.94 -10.82
CA ILE A 116 2.40 -4.54 -11.68
C ILE A 116 2.77 -3.31 -12.51
N GLN A 117 3.35 -2.28 -11.89
CA GLN A 117 3.78 -1.07 -12.61
C GLN A 117 4.83 -1.38 -13.68
N ASN A 118 5.73 -2.32 -13.44
CA ASN A 118 6.71 -2.74 -14.45
C ASN A 118 6.07 -3.47 -15.65
N THR A 119 4.88 -4.06 -15.49
CA THR A 119 4.12 -4.68 -16.58
C THR A 119 3.24 -3.68 -17.34
N LEU A 120 2.97 -2.51 -16.74
CA LEU A 120 2.19 -1.42 -17.36
C LEU A 120 3.06 -0.42 -18.17
N LYS A 121 4.39 -0.51 -18.04
CA LYS A 121 5.35 0.27 -18.84
C LYS A 121 5.59 -0.40 -20.18
#